data_AF-A0A2V8GR47-F1
#
_entry.id   AF-A0A2V8GR47-F1
#
_cell.length_a   1.000
_cell.length_b   1.000
_cell.length_c   1.000
_cell.angle_alpha   90.00
_cell.angle_beta   90.00
_cell.angle_gamma   90.00
#
_symmetry.space_group_name_H-M   'P 1'
#
loop_
_entity.id
_entity.type
_entity.pdbx_description
1 polymer ?
#
loop_
_entity_poly.entity_id
_entity_poly.type
_entity_poly.pdbx_seq_one_letter_code
_entity_poly.pdbx_strand_id
1 'polypeptide(L)' 'MKKNSDDVLRCSFCNKSQNDVRKLIAGPTVFICDECV' A
#
# COMPACT_ATOMS: atom_id res chain seq x y z
N MET A 1 -24.44 -4.58 -7.93
CA MET A 1 -23.60 -4.77 -6.73
C MET A 1 -22.29 -4.05 -6.99
N LYS A 2 -22.03 -2.90 -6.35
CA LYS A 2 -20.76 -2.19 -6.52
C LYS A 2 -19.70 -3.04 -5.81
N LYS A 3 -18.88 -3.78 -6.57
CA LYS A 3 -17.65 -4.34 -6.02
C LYS A 3 -16.80 -3.14 -5.63
N ASN A 4 -16.69 -2.90 -4.33
CA ASN A 4 -15.71 -1.99 -3.77
C ASN A 4 -14.35 -2.63 -4.05
N SER A 5 -13.88 -2.48 -5.28
CA SER A 5 -12.47 -2.60 -5.58
C SER A 5 -11.86 -1.32 -5.04
N ASP A 6 -11.80 -1.20 -3.71
CA ASP A 6 -10.87 -0.28 -3.09
C ASP A 6 -9.52 -0.65 -3.71
N ASP A 7 -8.94 0.25 -4.50
CA ASP A 7 -7.60 0.09 -5.04
C ASP A 7 -6.65 0.00 -3.85
N VAL A 8 -6.48 -1.21 -3.32
CA VAL A 8 -5.69 -1.48 -2.13
C VAL A 8 -4.26 -1.06 -2.48
N LEU A 9 -3.83 0.06 -1.92
CA LEU A 9 -2.48 0.55 -2.10
C LEU A 9 -1.51 -0.47 -1.49
N ARG A 10 -0.50 -0.84 -2.28
CA ARG A 10 0.50 -1.85 -1.93
C ARG A 10 1.88 -1.24 -1.97
N CYS A 11 2.72 -1.65 -1.03
CA CYS A 11 4.14 -1.31 -1.02
C CYS A 11 4.83 -1.89 -2.26
N SER A 12 5.57 -1.08 -3.00
CA SER A 12 6.30 -1.49 -4.20
C SER A 12 7.47 -2.44 -3.92
N PHE A 13 7.89 -2.59 -2.66
CA PHE A 13 9.04 -3.41 -2.26
C PHE A 13 8.62 -4.78 -1.70
N CYS A 14 7.76 -4.81 -0.69
CA CYS A 14 7.30 -6.06 -0.06
C CYS A 14 5.91 -6.53 -0.53
N ASN A 15 5.24 -5.75 -1.38
CA ASN A 15 3.90 -6.02 -1.91
C ASN A 15 2.77 -6.15 -0.86
N LYS A 16 3.06 -5.76 0.39
CA LYS A 16 2.08 -5.68 1.49
C LYS A 16 1.06 -4.57 1.25
N SER A 17 -0.18 -4.80 1.63
CA SER A 17 -1.25 -3.79 1.54
C SER A 17 -1.14 -2.76 2.66
N GLN A 18 -1.82 -1.62 2.51
CA GLN A 18 -1.96 -0.64 3.61
C GLN A 18 -2.55 -1.25 4.89
N ASN A 19 -3.28 -2.36 4.78
CA ASN A 19 -3.93 -3.03 5.90
C ASN A 19 -3.01 -4.03 6.61
N ASP A 20 -1.94 -4.46 5.94
CA ASP A 20 -0.93 -5.38 6.48
C ASP A 20 0.22 -4.62 7.19
N VAL A 21 0.38 -3.32 6.92
CA VAL A 21 1.48 -2.51 7.43
C VAL A 21 0.96 -1.43 8.37
N ARG A 22 1.78 -1.07 9.35
CA ARG A 22 1.44 -0.02 10.31
C ARG A 22 1.41 1.37 9.68
N LYS A 23 2.21 1.58 8.63
CA LYS A 23 2.29 2.83 7.87
C LYS A 23 2.69 2.54 6.43
N LEU A 24 1.92 3.10 5.49
CA LEU A 24 2.20 3.10 4.06
C LEU A 24 2.36 4.55 3.61
N ILE A 25 3.50 4.86 3.01
CA ILE A 25 3.89 6.18 2.53
C ILE A 25 3.62 6.22 1.02
N ALA A 26 2.70 7.09 0.61
CA ALA A 26 2.39 7.33 -0.79
C ALA A 26 3.29 8.45 -1.33
N GLY A 27 4.25 8.09 -2.18
CA GLY A 27 5.01 9.02 -3.00
C GLY A 27 4.31 9.29 -4.34
N PRO A 28 4.81 10.27 -5.13
CA PRO A 28 4.23 10.60 -6.44
C PRO A 28 4.27 9.43 -7.44
N THR A 29 5.26 8.55 -7.33
CA THR A 29 5.52 7.43 -8.25
C THR A 29 5.77 6.09 -7.57
N VAL A 30 5.86 6.05 -6.24
CA VAL A 30 6.23 4.86 -5.47
C VAL A 30 5.47 4.81 -4.16
N PHE A 31 5.09 3.61 -3.74
CA PHE A 31 4.52 3.36 -2.42
C PHE A 31 5.51 2.57 -1.58
N ILE A 32 5.86 3.06 -0.39
CA ILE A 32 6.81 2.40 0.50
C ILE A 32 6.20 2.26 1.90
N CYS A 33 6.31 1.11 2.54
CA CYS A 33 5.87 0.93 3.92
C CYS A 33 7.01 1.13 4.90
N ASP A 34 6.68 1.35 6.18
CA ASP A 34 7.63 1.53 7.29
C ASP A 34 8.58 0.34 7.49
N GLU A 35 8.17 -0.87 7.12
CA GLU A 35 9.04 -2.06 7.19
C GLU A 35 10.07 -2.13 6.04
N CYS A 36 9.87 -1.36 4.96
CA CYS A 36 10.77 -1.34 3.80
C CYS A 36 11.63 -0.08 3.72
N VAL A 37 11.39 0.91 4.59
CA VAL A 37 12.31 2.04 4.82
C VAL A 37 13.55 1.51 5.54
#